data_AF-A0A1L8E3V8-F1
#
_entry.id   AF-A0A1L8E3V8-F1
#
_cell.length_a   1.000
_cell.length_b   1.000
_cell.length_c   1.000
_cell.angle_alpha   90.00
_cell.angle_beta   90.00
_cell.angle_gamma   90.00
#
_symmetry.space_group_name_H-M   'P 1'
#
loop_
_entity.id
_entity.type
_entity.pdbx_description
1 polymer ?
#
loop_
_entity_poly.entity_id
_entity_poly.type
_entity_poly.pdbx_seq_one_letter_code
_entity_poly.pdbx_strand_id
1 'polypeptide(L)'
;MLKFVFIFALCFVQIFAQVSPKFSCDFTTIHGFQPEPIETSPYSIKISSYEYSPRTKITVSIEGQFFRGFYVRAFDTTTNEPIGSWEEILTSLPMDSCNAAMQADREDKESIELKWISPPQGRGKVYFKAMVMRDYSTFWTIILSDVNDVKQPNRIARSVYYY
;
A
#
# COMPACT_ATOMS: atom_id res chain seq x y z
N MET A 1 26.82 -6.60 60.67
CA MET A 1 26.89 -6.46 59.21
C MET A 1 25.68 -7.17 58.61
N LEU A 2 24.59 -6.45 58.39
CA LEU A 2 23.32 -6.98 57.90
C LEU A 2 22.65 -5.91 57.04
N LYS A 3 23.18 -5.74 55.83
CA LYS A 3 22.56 -5.07 54.70
C LYS A 3 23.08 -5.84 53.47
N PHE A 4 22.31 -5.93 52.40
CA PHE A 4 22.64 -6.59 51.11
C PHE A 4 22.12 -8.01 50.83
N VAL A 5 20.89 -8.37 51.21
CA VAL A 5 20.25 -9.57 50.60
C VAL A 5 18.77 -9.37 50.24
N PHE A 6 18.34 -8.15 49.87
CA PHE A 6 16.94 -7.93 49.45
C PHE A 6 16.80 -6.99 48.24
N ILE A 7 17.75 -7.02 47.31
CA ILE A 7 17.66 -6.25 46.04
C ILE A 7 18.09 -7.14 44.86
N PHE A 8 17.53 -8.33 44.73
CA PHE A 8 17.74 -9.17 43.54
C PHE A 8 16.47 -9.85 43.02
N ALA A 9 15.29 -9.41 43.49
CA ALA A 9 13.99 -9.99 43.11
C ALA A 9 13.04 -9.00 42.42
N LEU A 10 13.55 -7.90 41.85
CA LEU A 10 12.74 -6.86 41.19
C LEU A 10 13.17 -6.52 39.75
N CYS A 11 14.03 -7.33 39.12
CA CYS A 11 14.53 -7.04 37.77
C CYS A 11 14.44 -8.22 36.79
N PHE A 12 13.44 -9.08 36.96
CA PHE A 12 13.17 -10.20 36.03
C PHE A 12 11.73 -10.23 35.50
N VAL A 13 11.06 -9.07 35.46
CA VAL A 13 9.97 -8.88 34.49
C VAL A 13 10.57 -8.14 33.31
N GLN A 14 11.49 -8.81 32.60
CA GLN A 14 11.88 -8.35 31.27
C GLN A 14 10.64 -8.53 30.39
N ILE A 15 10.09 -7.38 30.05
CA ILE A 15 8.96 -7.14 29.17
C ILE A 15 9.20 -7.90 27.86
N PHE A 16 8.61 -9.08 27.71
CA PHE A 16 8.37 -9.66 26.39
C PHE A 16 7.17 -8.95 25.78
N ALA A 17 7.31 -7.66 25.49
CA ALA A 17 6.50 -7.05 24.45
C ALA A 17 7.03 -7.66 23.15
N GLN A 18 6.47 -8.81 22.76
CA GLN A 18 6.65 -9.34 21.42
C GLN A 18 6.16 -8.25 20.48
N VAL A 19 7.10 -7.57 19.82
CA VAL A 19 6.80 -6.58 18.81
C VAL A 19 6.19 -7.37 17.66
N SER A 20 4.86 -7.45 17.62
CA SER A 20 4.15 -7.98 16.47
C SER A 20 4.70 -7.28 15.24
N PRO A 21 5.07 -8.00 14.16
CA PRO A 21 5.52 -7.37 12.93
C PRO A 21 4.49 -6.30 12.56
N LYS A 22 4.89 -5.02 12.58
CA LYS A 22 3.99 -3.95 12.18
C LYS A 22 3.64 -4.22 10.73
N PHE A 23 2.35 -4.38 10.45
CA PHE A 23 1.86 -4.46 9.09
C PHE A 23 2.33 -3.20 8.35
N SER A 24 3.12 -3.38 7.30
CA SER A 24 3.62 -2.28 6.48
C SER A 24 2.59 -1.94 5.41
N CYS A 25 2.22 -0.66 5.34
CA CYS A 25 1.40 -0.13 4.24
C CYS A 25 2.25 0.18 3.00
N ASP A 26 3.57 0.03 3.09
CA ASP A 26 4.47 0.09 1.96
C ASP A 26 4.55 -1.31 1.35
N PHE A 27 3.77 -1.53 0.29
CA PHE A 27 3.58 -2.82 -0.39
C PHE A 27 4.77 -3.22 -1.26
N THR A 28 5.98 -2.84 -0.85
CA THR A 28 7.24 -3.17 -1.51
C THR A 28 7.61 -4.64 -1.32
N THR A 29 7.06 -5.29 -0.29
CA THR A 29 7.21 -6.73 -0.05
C THR A 29 5.90 -7.33 0.46
N ILE A 30 5.54 -8.52 -0.01
CA ILE A 30 4.39 -9.28 0.50
C ILE A 30 4.85 -10.70 0.79
N HIS A 31 4.60 -11.19 2.01
CA HIS A 31 4.99 -12.55 2.42
C HIS A 31 6.48 -12.87 2.17
N GLY A 32 7.35 -11.86 2.17
CA GLY A 32 8.78 -12.00 1.86
C GLY A 32 9.13 -11.97 0.37
N PHE A 33 8.15 -11.91 -0.53
CA PHE A 33 8.34 -11.78 -1.97
C PHE A 33 8.43 -10.32 -2.40
N GLN A 34 9.17 -10.08 -3.48
CA GLN A 34 9.30 -8.79 -4.15
C GLN A 34 8.31 -8.71 -5.32
N PRO A 35 7.89 -7.49 -5.73
CA PRO A 35 7.04 -7.35 -6.90
C PRO A 35 7.77 -7.81 -8.16
N GLU A 36 7.01 -8.39 -9.08
CA GLU A 36 7.44 -8.64 -10.45
C GLU A 36 7.76 -7.32 -11.17
N PRO A 37 8.64 -7.34 -12.21
CA PRO A 37 8.92 -6.16 -13.02
C PRO A 37 7.62 -5.57 -13.59
N ILE A 38 7.45 -4.25 -13.51
CA ILE A 38 6.21 -3.59 -13.93
C ILE A 38 5.89 -3.82 -15.41
N GLU A 39 6.91 -4.00 -16.24
CA GLU A 39 6.80 -4.25 -17.68
C GLU A 39 6.16 -5.61 -18.00
N THR A 40 6.12 -6.53 -17.03
CA THR A 40 5.47 -7.85 -17.18
C THR A 40 4.04 -7.86 -16.65
N SER A 41 3.55 -6.74 -16.11
CA SER A 41 2.21 -6.64 -15.54
C SER A 41 1.15 -6.91 -16.61
N PRO A 42 0.24 -7.88 -16.39
CA PRO A 42 -0.90 -8.11 -17.27
C PRO A 42 -2.07 -7.16 -16.99
N TYR A 43 -1.91 -6.22 -16.05
CA TYR A 43 -2.98 -5.36 -15.56
C TYR A 43 -2.83 -3.92 -16.07
N SER A 44 -3.94 -3.36 -16.51
CA SER A 44 -4.11 -1.95 -16.85
C SER A 44 -4.86 -1.25 -15.72
N ILE A 45 -4.32 -0.12 -15.23
CA ILE A 45 -5.01 0.72 -14.24
C ILE A 45 -5.28 2.09 -14.84
N LYS A 46 -6.55 2.51 -14.81
CA LYS A 46 -7.01 3.80 -15.33
C LYS A 46 -7.51 4.67 -14.18
N ILE A 47 -7.14 5.94 -14.21
CA ILE A 47 -7.53 6.95 -13.23
C ILE A 47 -8.36 8.01 -13.94
N SER A 48 -9.54 8.36 -13.41
CA SER A 48 -10.42 9.33 -14.06
C SER A 48 -9.93 10.78 -13.97
N SER A 49 -9.09 11.11 -12.98
CA SER A 49 -8.46 12.43 -12.79
C SER A 49 -7.28 12.30 -11.84
N TYR A 50 -6.25 13.12 -12.04
CA TYR A 50 -5.15 13.31 -11.07
C TYR A 50 -5.25 14.63 -10.31
N GLU A 51 -6.30 15.41 -10.57
CA GLU A 51 -6.60 16.63 -9.84
C GLU A 51 -7.85 16.45 -9.00
N TYR A 52 -7.83 17.01 -7.79
CA TYR A 52 -8.96 16.97 -6.88
C TYR A 52 -9.28 18.36 -6.31
N SER A 53 -10.58 18.58 -6.12
CA SER A 53 -11.15 19.61 -5.26
C SER A 53 -11.77 18.94 -4.03
N PRO A 54 -12.26 19.69 -3.02
CA PRO A 54 -12.90 19.08 -1.86
C PRO A 54 -14.06 18.15 -2.23
N ARG A 55 -14.09 16.95 -1.63
CA ARG A 55 -15.13 15.91 -1.82
C ARG A 55 -15.32 15.42 -3.27
N THR A 56 -14.36 15.66 -4.15
CA THR A 56 -14.34 15.07 -5.49
C THR A 56 -14.23 13.56 -5.39
N LYS A 57 -14.99 12.85 -6.24
CA LYS A 57 -14.85 11.40 -6.43
C LYS A 57 -13.98 11.13 -7.65
N ILE A 58 -12.93 10.32 -7.48
CA ILE A 58 -12.06 9.85 -8.57
C ILE A 58 -12.24 8.34 -8.69
N THR A 59 -12.43 7.87 -9.93
CA THR A 59 -12.55 6.45 -10.23
C THR A 59 -11.18 5.87 -10.54
N VAL A 60 -10.88 4.73 -9.91
CA VAL A 60 -9.73 3.88 -10.22
C VAL A 60 -10.26 2.56 -10.75
N SER A 61 -9.93 2.24 -12.00
CA SER A 61 -10.35 1.00 -12.65
C SER A 61 -9.14 0.10 -12.85
N ILE A 62 -9.17 -1.13 -12.35
CA ILE A 62 -8.17 -2.16 -12.58
C ILE A 62 -8.79 -3.20 -13.50
N GLU A 63 -8.11 -3.56 -14.58
CA GLU A 63 -8.56 -4.54 -15.58
C GLU A 63 -7.37 -5.40 -16.04
N GLY A 64 -7.59 -6.66 -16.40
CA GLY A 64 -6.54 -7.50 -16.98
C GLY A 64 -6.83 -8.99 -16.85
N GLN A 65 -5.79 -9.78 -16.58
CA GLN A 65 -5.95 -11.17 -16.17
C GLN A 65 -6.67 -11.28 -14.81
N PHE A 66 -6.99 -12.50 -14.38
CA PHE A 66 -7.50 -12.71 -13.03
C PHE A 66 -6.49 -12.23 -11.97
N PHE A 67 -6.99 -11.54 -10.95
CA PHE A 67 -6.27 -11.18 -9.73
C PHE A 67 -7.10 -11.62 -8.51
N ARG A 68 -6.40 -11.93 -7.43
CA ARG A 68 -6.98 -12.46 -6.17
C ARG A 68 -6.98 -11.44 -5.04
N GLY A 69 -6.36 -10.29 -5.26
CA GLY A 69 -6.29 -9.22 -4.30
C GLY A 69 -5.68 -7.98 -4.92
N PHE A 70 -6.00 -6.86 -4.31
CA PHE A 70 -5.39 -5.58 -4.62
C PHE A 70 -5.33 -4.71 -3.38
N TYR A 71 -4.42 -3.75 -3.41
CA TYR A 71 -4.42 -2.61 -2.51
C TYR A 71 -4.21 -1.34 -3.32
N VAL A 72 -5.01 -0.30 -3.09
CA VAL A 72 -4.82 1.00 -3.75
C VAL A 72 -4.79 2.11 -2.73
N ARG A 73 -3.80 2.99 -2.83
CA ARG A 73 -3.58 4.15 -1.95
C ARG A 73 -3.44 5.41 -2.77
N ALA A 74 -3.96 6.52 -2.26
CA ALA A 74 -3.88 7.83 -2.88
C ALA A 74 -3.00 8.75 -2.04
N PHE A 75 -2.14 9.53 -2.70
CA PHE A 75 -1.13 10.37 -2.05
C PHE A 75 -1.19 11.79 -2.59
N ASP A 76 -1.04 12.75 -1.69
CA ASP A 76 -0.86 14.14 -2.06
C ASP A 76 0.53 14.33 -2.68
N THR A 77 0.62 14.97 -3.85
CA THR A 77 1.89 15.12 -4.56
C THR A 77 2.89 16.05 -3.86
N THR A 78 2.41 16.91 -2.94
CA THR A 78 3.22 17.92 -2.25
C THR A 78 3.81 17.36 -0.96
N THR A 79 2.97 16.73 -0.15
CA THR A 79 3.35 16.19 1.16
C THR A 79 3.85 14.75 1.08
N ASN A 80 3.51 14.03 0.00
CA ASN A 80 3.77 12.61 -0.16
C ASN A 80 3.09 11.73 0.90
N GLU A 81 2.10 12.27 1.61
CA GLU A 81 1.31 11.57 2.62
C GLU A 81 0.04 10.97 1.99
N PRO A 82 -0.47 9.84 2.53
CA PRO A 82 -1.72 9.26 2.06
C PRO A 82 -2.91 10.16 2.44
N ILE A 83 -3.83 10.37 1.50
CA ILE A 83 -4.96 11.28 1.67
C ILE A 83 -6.29 10.71 1.16
N GLY A 84 -7.38 11.30 1.66
CA GLY A 84 -8.75 10.97 1.27
C GLY A 84 -9.26 9.70 1.93
N SER A 85 -10.31 9.13 1.34
CA SER A 85 -10.94 7.90 1.81
C SER A 85 -11.47 7.09 0.63
N TRP A 86 -11.86 5.84 0.88
CA TRP A 86 -12.37 4.94 -0.14
C TRP A 86 -13.84 4.62 0.12
N GLU A 87 -14.64 4.58 -0.94
CA GLU A 87 -16.03 4.14 -0.86
C GLU A 87 -16.09 2.62 -0.71
N GLU A 88 -16.85 2.15 0.27
CA GLU A 88 -17.14 0.73 0.44
C GLU A 88 -18.18 0.27 -0.59
N ILE A 89 -17.89 -0.85 -1.25
CA ILE A 89 -18.79 -1.55 -2.17
C ILE A 89 -18.78 -3.03 -1.83
N LEU A 90 -19.68 -3.82 -2.40
CA LEU A 90 -19.83 -5.25 -2.07
C LEU A 90 -18.52 -6.06 -2.14
N THR A 91 -17.63 -5.71 -3.08
CA THR A 91 -16.41 -6.47 -3.39
C THR A 91 -15.12 -5.75 -2.98
N SER A 92 -15.21 -4.57 -2.37
CA SER A 92 -14.06 -3.76 -1.94
C SER A 92 -14.39 -2.92 -0.71
N LEU A 93 -13.44 -2.84 0.23
CA LEU A 93 -13.62 -2.14 1.50
C LEU A 93 -12.40 -1.31 1.88
N PRO A 94 -12.59 -0.21 2.64
CA PRO A 94 -11.51 0.63 3.11
C PRO A 94 -10.66 -0.10 4.17
N MET A 95 -9.35 0.09 4.09
CA MET A 95 -8.36 -0.30 5.09
C MET A 95 -7.82 0.97 5.76
N ASP A 96 -8.51 1.41 6.82
CA ASP A 96 -8.23 2.68 7.50
C ASP A 96 -6.80 2.79 8.02
N SER A 97 -6.23 1.68 8.51
CA SER A 97 -4.86 1.63 9.04
C SER A 97 -3.79 2.03 8.02
N CYS A 98 -4.10 1.91 6.72
CA CYS A 98 -3.20 2.26 5.63
C CYS A 98 -3.74 3.33 4.70
N ASN A 99 -4.96 3.83 4.92
CA ASN A 99 -5.69 4.67 3.98
C ASN A 99 -5.65 4.07 2.56
N ALA A 100 -6.17 2.84 2.45
CA ALA A 100 -6.18 2.07 1.21
C ALA A 100 -7.57 1.50 0.92
N ALA A 101 -7.85 1.16 -0.33
CA ALA A 101 -8.90 0.20 -0.68
C ALA A 101 -8.29 -1.19 -0.81
N MET A 102 -9.02 -2.22 -0.36
CA MET A 102 -8.65 -3.62 -0.53
C MET A 102 -9.86 -4.46 -0.92
N GLN A 103 -9.60 -5.65 -1.46
CA GLN A 103 -10.64 -6.60 -1.80
C GLN A 103 -11.41 -7.08 -0.55
N ALA A 104 -12.74 -7.17 -0.65
CA ALA A 104 -13.63 -7.57 0.44
C ALA A 104 -13.82 -9.10 0.57
N ASP A 105 -13.72 -9.80 -0.54
CA ASP A 105 -14.08 -11.20 -0.69
C ASP A 105 -12.88 -12.05 -1.16
N ARG A 106 -13.09 -13.36 -1.34
CA ARG A 106 -12.04 -14.29 -1.80
C ARG A 106 -12.12 -14.65 -3.28
N GLU A 107 -12.99 -13.98 -4.03
CA GLU A 107 -13.27 -14.30 -5.42
C GLU A 107 -12.23 -13.65 -6.35
N ASP A 108 -11.73 -14.43 -7.30
CA ASP A 108 -10.88 -13.94 -8.36
C ASP A 108 -11.65 -12.91 -9.22
N LYS A 109 -10.97 -11.85 -9.66
CA LYS A 109 -11.55 -10.75 -10.44
C LYS A 109 -10.73 -10.49 -11.69
N GLU A 110 -11.39 -10.17 -12.80
CA GLU A 110 -10.73 -9.64 -14.01
C GLU A 110 -10.79 -8.11 -14.05
N SER A 111 -11.76 -7.52 -13.33
CA SER A 111 -11.92 -6.08 -13.22
C SER A 111 -12.49 -5.64 -11.88
N ILE A 112 -12.18 -4.41 -11.48
CA ILE A 112 -12.81 -3.72 -10.34
C ILE A 112 -12.79 -2.22 -10.58
N GLU A 113 -13.86 -1.53 -10.20
CA GLU A 113 -13.89 -0.08 -10.06
C GLU A 113 -13.92 0.32 -8.59
N LEU A 114 -13.01 1.21 -8.22
CA LEU A 114 -12.91 1.79 -6.89
C LEU A 114 -13.23 3.28 -6.98
N LYS A 115 -13.89 3.82 -5.96
CA LYS A 115 -14.13 5.26 -5.84
C LYS A 115 -13.31 5.80 -4.67
N TRP A 116 -12.35 6.66 -5.00
CA TRP A 116 -11.62 7.46 -4.03
C TRP A 116 -12.35 8.79 -3.82
N ILE A 117 -12.47 9.22 -2.57
CA ILE A 117 -13.11 10.46 -2.17
C ILE A 117 -12.02 11.37 -1.58
N SER A 118 -11.85 12.54 -2.18
CA SER A 118 -10.87 13.51 -1.69
C SER A 118 -11.25 14.09 -0.33
N PRO A 119 -10.27 14.61 0.44
CA PRO A 119 -10.52 15.23 1.73
C PRO A 119 -11.57 16.37 1.67
N PRO A 120 -12.24 16.69 2.79
CA PRO A 120 -13.24 17.77 2.84
C PRO A 120 -12.64 19.18 2.69
N GLN A 121 -11.31 19.31 2.76
CA GLN A 121 -10.57 20.56 2.59
C GLN A 121 -9.33 20.31 1.73
N GLY A 122 -8.82 21.37 1.11
CA GLY A 122 -7.68 21.28 0.21
C GLY A 122 -8.07 20.98 -1.24
N ARG A 123 -7.14 21.25 -2.15
CA ARG A 123 -7.23 20.99 -3.59
C ARG A 123 -5.81 20.81 -4.11
N GLY A 124 -5.65 20.05 -5.18
CA GLY A 124 -4.33 19.86 -5.76
C GLY A 124 -4.25 18.61 -6.61
N LYS A 125 -3.03 18.08 -6.73
CA LYS A 125 -2.75 16.87 -7.47
C LYS A 125 -2.63 15.68 -6.52
N VAL A 126 -3.10 14.54 -7.01
CA VAL A 126 -3.03 13.25 -6.34
C VAL A 126 -2.31 12.26 -7.26
N TYR A 127 -1.55 11.35 -6.67
CA TYR A 127 -1.03 10.19 -7.38
C TYR A 127 -1.44 8.92 -6.63
N PHE A 128 -1.49 7.80 -7.33
CA PHE A 128 -1.96 6.53 -6.77
C PHE A 128 -0.82 5.51 -6.76
N LYS A 129 -0.77 4.71 -5.71
CA LYS A 129 0.02 3.47 -5.70
C LYS A 129 -0.95 2.30 -5.61
N ALA A 130 -0.83 1.37 -6.55
CA ALA A 130 -1.60 0.15 -6.58
C ALA A 130 -0.67 -1.05 -6.42
N MET A 131 -1.16 -2.08 -5.76
CA MET A 131 -0.57 -3.41 -5.76
C MET A 131 -1.64 -4.39 -6.21
N VAL A 132 -1.32 -5.25 -7.17
CA VAL A 132 -2.24 -6.25 -7.73
C VAL A 132 -1.61 -7.63 -7.62
N MET A 133 -2.31 -8.57 -6.99
CA MET A 133 -1.83 -9.93 -6.71
C MET A 133 -2.49 -10.92 -7.65
N ARG A 134 -1.70 -11.65 -8.43
CA ARG A 134 -2.21 -12.82 -9.18
C ARG A 134 -2.39 -14.02 -8.26
N ASP A 135 -1.40 -14.26 -7.40
CA ASP A 135 -1.37 -15.36 -6.45
C ASP A 135 -0.53 -14.99 -5.20
N TYR A 136 -0.26 -15.97 -4.33
CA TYR A 136 0.38 -15.76 -3.03
C TYR A 136 1.77 -15.10 -3.12
N SER A 137 2.54 -15.41 -4.17
CA SER A 137 3.92 -14.92 -4.33
C SER A 137 4.09 -13.98 -5.51
N THR A 138 3.13 -13.93 -6.43
CA THR A 138 3.22 -13.16 -7.68
C THR A 138 2.33 -11.94 -7.63
N PHE A 139 2.95 -10.75 -7.62
CA PHE A 139 2.25 -9.48 -7.57
C PHE A 139 3.05 -8.36 -8.26
N TRP A 140 2.37 -7.27 -8.59
CA TRP A 140 2.96 -6.09 -9.19
C TRP A 140 2.62 -4.86 -8.37
N THR A 141 3.53 -3.90 -8.30
CA THR A 141 3.32 -2.58 -7.70
C THR A 141 3.40 -1.50 -8.76
N ILE A 142 2.40 -0.64 -8.85
CA ILE A 142 2.19 0.31 -9.93
C ILE A 142 2.03 1.72 -9.32
N ILE A 143 2.75 2.70 -9.84
CA ILE A 143 2.60 4.12 -9.47
C ILE A 143 1.96 4.85 -10.64
N LEU A 144 0.91 5.61 -10.37
CA LEU A 144 0.06 6.27 -11.37
C LEU A 144 0.01 7.77 -11.05
N SER A 145 0.44 8.61 -11.99
CA SER A 145 0.47 10.07 -11.87
C SER A 145 0.19 10.75 -13.22
N ASP A 146 -0.24 12.01 -13.17
CA ASP A 146 -0.50 12.90 -14.31
C ASP A 146 0.72 13.09 -15.24
N VAL A 147 1.93 12.92 -14.69
CA VAL A 147 3.16 12.95 -15.48
C VAL A 147 3.26 11.60 -16.19
N ASN A 148 3.10 11.62 -17.52
CA ASN A 148 3.55 10.55 -18.42
C ASN A 148 5.03 10.23 -18.11
N ASP A 149 5.29 9.31 -17.19
CA ASP A 149 6.46 8.44 -17.11
C ASP A 149 6.40 7.66 -15.79
N VAL A 150 6.38 6.34 -15.90
CA VAL A 150 7.04 5.50 -14.90
C VAL A 150 8.51 5.90 -14.91
N LYS A 151 8.88 6.93 -14.12
CA LYS A 151 10.24 6.95 -13.58
C LYS A 151 10.26 5.86 -12.53
N GLN A 152 10.70 4.68 -12.99
CA GLN A 152 11.12 3.60 -12.11
C GLN A 152 11.87 4.21 -10.92
N PRO A 153 11.64 3.75 -9.68
CA PRO A 153 12.59 4.04 -8.62
C PRO A 153 13.95 3.57 -9.13
N ASN A 154 14.85 4.53 -9.37
CA ASN A 154 16.21 4.26 -9.83
C ASN A 154 16.77 3.13 -8.96
N ARG A 155 16.95 1.95 -9.56
CA ARG A 155 17.79 0.91 -9.01
C ARG A 155 19.23 1.42 -9.17
N ILE A 156 19.66 2.32 -8.28
CA ILE A 156 21.08 2.63 -8.17
C ILE A 156 21.74 1.37 -7.61
N ALA A 157 22.59 0.79 -8.46
CA ALA A 157 23.43 -0.34 -8.21
C ALA A 157 24.05 -0.33 -6.81
N ARG A 158 24.03 -1.49 -6.15
CA ARG A 158 25.18 -2.01 -5.42
C ARG A 158 25.26 -3.51 -5.63
N SER A 159 25.80 -3.88 -6.78
CA SER A 159 26.79 -4.95 -6.81
C SER A 159 27.90 -4.56 -5.84
N VAL A 160 27.94 -5.21 -4.67
CA VAL A 160 29.19 -5.35 -3.95
C VAL A 160 29.31 -6.81 -3.54
N TYR A 161 30.04 -7.55 -4.37
CA TYR A 161 30.77 -8.72 -3.90
C TYR A 161 31.65 -8.26 -2.74
N TYR A 162 31.51 -8.90 -1.58
CA TYR A 162 32.58 -8.99 -0.60
C TYR A 162 32.83 -10.47 -0.33
N TYR A 163 34.06 -10.86 -0.67
CA TYR A 163 34.84 -12.08 -0.43
C TYR A 163 34.16 -13.27 0.27
#